data_AF-A0A913Y0H9-F1
#
_entry.id   AF-A0A913Y0H9-F1
#
_cell.length_a   1.000
_cell.length_b   1.000
_cell.length_c   1.000
_cell.angle_alpha   90.00
_cell.angle_beta   90.00
_cell.angle_gamma   90.00
#
_symmetry.space_group_name_H-M   'P 1'
#
loop_
_entity.id
_entity.type
_entity.pdbx_description
1 polymer ?
#
loop_
_entity_poly.entity_id
_entity_poly.type
_entity_poly.pdbx_seq_one_letter_code
_entity_poly.pdbx_strand_id
1 'polypeptide(L)'
;MITCSVINVLKSSIRRRKTIEVEDQYVLVGNESTRTLYKELDDSEIQKKIDYEVRMRDGTVRLLSACHEEAQALEASKNLHTINSRILALMGLLQRHRAKSVTKRVRRRESSSTTDEEEETVLEPCKARVSLSDIRIPLMWSQDDHQKAKTEQHIYYVFCLLKMDNQVLDTSMVETDESETDITFDDVIVFKNVSPDFKLELEIYYTVSSETAANRNSHTKKFTKSKSTEAMKFVLAGHTHLNVDHLDDKIKTYDLKTGLVGASFSATTASTEEVHAPQLALWGQVCCRLAAKPDCLGVDKMKGFLDVQCLNNGRHTWSKLWCILRNSSIVCWHKEDDVDVCPPVETIDIKMNMQIKDSVTPTLKDKHIIILASKTHDKEPVISTETEEECIKWKKALHGAIFNVTSWKQACTTSMKIENPSRKIFLQPQKLYDSVDVVLSPLDLTKSVS
;
A
#
# COMPACT_ATOMS: atom_id res chain seq x y z
N MET A 1 -7.03 -40.42 -38.85
CA MET A 1 -6.87 -39.01 -39.26
C MET A 1 -7.79 -38.07 -38.46
N ILE A 2 -7.71 -38.12 -37.13
CA ILE A 2 -8.29 -37.11 -36.22
C ILE A 2 -7.32 -37.01 -35.04
N THR A 3 -6.12 -36.50 -35.31
CA THR A 3 -5.04 -36.37 -34.32
C THR A 3 -4.16 -35.20 -34.72
N CYS A 4 -4.60 -33.97 -34.42
CA CYS A 4 -3.72 -32.80 -34.32
C CYS A 4 -4.40 -31.56 -33.69
N SER A 5 -5.72 -31.51 -33.58
CA SER A 5 -6.42 -30.26 -33.22
C SER A 5 -6.71 -30.05 -31.72
N VAL A 6 -6.45 -31.02 -30.84
CA VAL A 6 -6.72 -30.89 -29.39
C VAL A 6 -5.47 -30.49 -28.58
N ILE A 7 -4.26 -30.72 -29.12
CA ILE A 7 -2.99 -30.41 -28.43
C ILE A 7 -2.67 -28.90 -28.46
N ASN A 8 -3.16 -28.16 -29.45
CA ASN A 8 -2.91 -26.72 -29.57
C ASN A 8 -3.90 -25.83 -28.77
N VAL A 9 -5.04 -26.38 -28.33
CA VAL A 9 -5.98 -25.63 -27.47
C VAL A 9 -5.44 -25.53 -26.05
N LEU A 10 -4.81 -26.59 -25.51
CA LEU A 10 -4.24 -26.60 -24.17
C LEU A 10 -2.96 -25.77 -24.01
N LYS A 11 -2.12 -25.65 -25.05
CA LYS A 11 -0.96 -24.72 -25.03
C LYS A 11 -1.36 -23.25 -25.16
N SER A 12 -2.56 -22.95 -25.67
CA SER A 12 -3.08 -21.58 -25.76
C SER A 12 -3.93 -21.16 -24.55
N SER A 13 -4.40 -22.12 -23.74
CA SER A 13 -5.25 -21.86 -22.58
C SER A 13 -4.50 -21.59 -21.27
N ILE A 14 -3.16 -21.66 -21.28
CA ILE A 14 -2.28 -21.29 -20.14
C ILE A 14 -1.74 -19.85 -20.27
N ARG A 15 -2.09 -19.11 -21.32
CA ARG A 15 -1.77 -17.67 -21.48
C ARG A 15 -2.99 -16.74 -21.48
N ARG A 16 -4.12 -17.20 -20.93
CA ARG A 16 -5.31 -16.37 -20.72
C ARG A 16 -5.84 -16.56 -19.30
N ARG A 17 -5.20 -15.89 -18.35
CA ARG A 17 -5.95 -15.28 -17.25
C ARG A 17 -5.57 -13.81 -17.19
N LYS A 18 -6.53 -12.97 -17.58
CA LYS A 18 -6.72 -11.68 -16.93
C LYS A 18 -6.59 -11.95 -15.44
N THR A 19 -5.66 -11.29 -14.77
CA THR A 19 -5.90 -10.87 -13.40
C THR A 19 -7.30 -10.29 -13.42
N ILE A 20 -8.24 -10.89 -12.69
CA ILE A 20 -9.45 -10.18 -12.33
C ILE A 20 -8.92 -9.07 -11.44
N GLU A 21 -8.57 -7.94 -12.06
CA GLU A 21 -8.60 -6.67 -11.36
C GLU A 21 -9.97 -6.65 -10.71
N VAL A 22 -10.00 -6.59 -9.38
CA VAL A 22 -11.12 -5.96 -8.71
C VAL A 22 -11.05 -4.51 -9.20
N GLU A 23 -11.63 -4.26 -10.37
CA GLU A 23 -12.10 -2.94 -10.75
C GLU A 23 -13.05 -2.54 -9.63
N ASP A 24 -12.56 -1.68 -8.73
CA ASP A 24 -13.44 -0.75 -8.05
C ASP A 24 -14.18 -0.01 -9.17
N GLN A 25 -15.40 -0.44 -9.46
CA GLN A 25 -16.32 0.26 -10.35
C GLN A 25 -16.59 1.64 -9.75
N TYR A 26 -15.81 2.63 -10.18
CA TYR A 26 -16.24 4.01 -10.27
C TYR A 26 -15.86 4.55 -11.64
N VAL A 27 -16.90 4.68 -12.46
CA VAL A 27 -16.89 5.29 -13.77
C VAL A 27 -16.31 6.71 -13.66
N LEU A 28 -15.27 6.99 -14.45
CA LEU A 28 -14.85 8.36 -14.77
C LEU A 28 -15.90 8.99 -15.67
N VAL A 29 -16.73 9.87 -15.11
CA VAL A 29 -17.31 10.99 -15.85
C VAL A 29 -16.76 12.25 -15.19
N GLY A 30 -16.22 13.14 -16.03
CA GLY A 30 -15.40 14.27 -15.64
C GLY A 30 -16.13 15.40 -14.92
N ASN A 31 -15.28 16.29 -14.41
CA ASN A 31 -15.53 17.64 -13.93
C ASN A 31 -16.64 17.80 -12.88
N GLU A 32 -16.24 17.66 -11.62
CA GLU A 32 -16.49 18.65 -10.58
C GLU A 32 -15.73 18.27 -9.30
N SER A 33 -15.21 19.27 -8.60
CA SER A 33 -14.46 19.21 -7.35
C SER A 33 -15.13 18.30 -6.32
N THR A 34 -14.74 17.02 -6.26
CA THR A 34 -15.35 16.04 -5.37
C THR A 34 -14.34 15.56 -4.34
N ARG A 35 -14.48 16.11 -3.13
CA ARG A 35 -13.98 15.54 -1.89
C ARG A 35 -14.56 14.13 -1.77
N THR A 36 -13.85 13.11 -2.22
CA THR A 36 -14.25 11.70 -2.07
C THR A 36 -14.18 11.37 -0.58
N LEU A 37 -15.27 11.59 0.15
CA LEU A 37 -15.45 11.04 1.48
C LEU A 37 -15.53 9.52 1.32
N TYR A 38 -14.41 8.83 1.52
CA TYR A 38 -14.39 7.37 1.57
C TYR A 38 -15.24 6.93 2.76
N LYS A 39 -16.39 6.32 2.46
CA LYS A 39 -17.31 5.80 3.47
C LYS A 39 -16.64 4.63 4.18
N GLU A 40 -16.59 4.68 5.52
CA GLU A 40 -16.19 3.53 6.33
C GLU A 40 -17.09 2.35 5.95
N LEU A 41 -16.47 1.19 5.65
CA LEU A 41 -17.21 0.02 5.17
C LEU A 41 -18.19 -0.46 6.25
N ASP A 42 -19.47 -0.59 5.90
CA ASP A 42 -20.47 -1.14 6.83
C ASP A 42 -20.29 -2.66 7.00
N ASP A 43 -20.83 -3.23 8.08
CA ASP A 43 -20.82 -4.66 8.40
C ASP A 43 -21.25 -5.53 7.22
N SER A 44 -22.27 -5.07 6.47
CA SER A 44 -22.78 -5.79 5.28
C SER A 44 -21.75 -5.83 4.15
N GLU A 45 -20.98 -4.76 3.94
CA GLU A 45 -19.97 -4.69 2.89
C GLU A 45 -18.76 -5.55 3.25
N ILE A 46 -18.33 -5.53 4.51
CA ILE A 46 -17.26 -6.39 5.00
C ILE A 46 -17.67 -7.87 4.87
N GLN A 47 -18.91 -8.23 5.25
CA GLN A 47 -19.41 -9.60 5.10
C GLN A 47 -19.44 -10.05 3.63
N LYS A 48 -19.88 -9.19 2.70
CA LYS A 48 -19.85 -9.49 1.26
C LYS A 48 -18.44 -9.76 0.75
N LYS A 49 -17.44 -9.02 1.25
CA LYS A 49 -16.02 -9.27 0.91
C LYS A 49 -15.54 -10.62 1.45
N ILE A 50 -15.91 -10.98 2.69
CA ILE A 50 -15.60 -12.31 3.26
C ILE A 50 -16.21 -13.41 2.39
N ASP A 51 -17.50 -13.31 2.05
CA ASP A 51 -18.20 -14.32 1.25
C ASP A 51 -17.59 -14.44 -0.17
N TYR A 52 -17.14 -13.33 -0.73
CA TYR A 52 -16.39 -13.32 -1.99
C TYR A 52 -15.07 -14.10 -1.85
N GLU A 53 -14.24 -13.78 -0.86
CA GLU A 53 -12.95 -14.45 -0.63
C GLU A 53 -13.14 -15.95 -0.34
N VAL A 54 -14.18 -16.34 0.40
CA VAL A 54 -14.51 -17.77 0.63
C VAL A 54 -14.85 -18.48 -0.68
N ARG A 55 -15.62 -17.87 -1.58
CA ARG A 55 -15.90 -18.44 -2.90
C ARG A 55 -14.64 -18.55 -3.76
N MET A 56 -13.76 -17.55 -3.71
CA MET A 56 -12.47 -17.57 -4.41
C MET A 56 -11.56 -18.68 -3.87
N ARG A 57 -11.54 -18.88 -2.55
CA ARG A 57 -10.84 -19.99 -1.88
C ARG A 57 -11.34 -21.34 -2.41
N ASP A 58 -12.65 -21.57 -2.39
CA ASP A 58 -13.23 -22.83 -2.82
C ASP A 58 -12.96 -23.10 -4.32
N GLY A 59 -12.99 -22.06 -5.15
CA GLY A 59 -12.59 -22.14 -6.56
C GLY A 59 -11.11 -22.50 -6.73
N THR A 60 -10.23 -21.93 -5.90
CA THR A 60 -8.78 -22.20 -5.93
C THR A 60 -8.47 -23.63 -5.48
N VAL A 61 -9.16 -24.14 -4.47
CA VAL A 61 -9.04 -25.55 -4.03
C VAL A 61 -9.44 -26.51 -5.16
N ARG A 62 -10.53 -26.22 -5.88
CA ARG A 62 -10.93 -27.01 -7.05
C ARG A 62 -9.90 -26.95 -8.17
N LEU A 63 -9.34 -25.76 -8.44
CA LEU A 63 -8.27 -25.61 -9.43
C LEU A 63 -7.05 -26.44 -9.06
N LEU A 64 -6.62 -26.36 -7.80
CA LEU A 64 -5.49 -27.12 -7.26
C LEU A 64 -5.70 -28.62 -7.46
N SER A 65 -6.90 -29.14 -7.17
CA SER A 65 -7.22 -30.57 -7.37
C SER A 65 -7.12 -31.03 -8.84
N ALA A 66 -7.18 -30.10 -9.79
CA ALA A 66 -7.06 -30.34 -11.22
C ALA A 66 -5.65 -30.02 -11.78
N CYS A 67 -4.72 -29.55 -10.95
CA CYS A 67 -3.34 -29.28 -11.38
C CYS A 67 -2.59 -30.58 -11.67
N HIS A 68 -1.88 -30.59 -12.80
CA HIS A 68 -1.02 -31.70 -13.22
C HIS A 68 0.45 -31.29 -13.33
N GLU A 69 0.73 -29.98 -13.31
CA GLU A 69 2.07 -29.41 -13.36
C GLU A 69 2.39 -28.75 -12.02
N GLU A 70 3.63 -28.93 -11.56
CA GLU A 70 4.11 -28.39 -10.28
C GLU A 70 3.95 -26.87 -10.20
N ALA A 71 4.34 -26.15 -11.25
CA ALA A 71 4.22 -24.69 -11.32
C ALA A 71 2.77 -24.20 -11.12
N GLN A 72 1.78 -24.94 -11.65
CA GLN A 72 0.37 -24.59 -11.47
C GLN A 72 -0.08 -24.84 -10.03
N ALA A 73 0.35 -25.96 -9.44
CA ALA A 73 0.03 -26.31 -8.06
C ALA A 73 0.66 -25.35 -7.05
N LEU A 74 1.91 -24.91 -7.29
CA LEU A 74 2.60 -23.90 -6.51
C LEU A 74 1.82 -22.59 -6.49
N GLU A 75 1.47 -22.07 -7.67
CA GLU A 75 0.74 -20.80 -7.78
C GLU A 75 -0.65 -20.91 -7.15
N ALA A 76 -1.36 -22.02 -7.35
CA ALA A 76 -2.66 -22.25 -6.70
C ALA A 76 -2.53 -22.34 -5.16
N SER A 77 -1.47 -22.96 -4.65
CA SER A 77 -1.19 -23.09 -3.22
C SER A 77 -0.81 -21.76 -2.57
N LYS A 78 0.01 -20.94 -3.25
CA LYS A 78 0.31 -19.56 -2.84
C LYS A 78 -0.96 -18.72 -2.77
N ASN A 79 -1.78 -18.75 -3.83
CA ASN A 79 -3.05 -18.02 -3.86
C ASN A 79 -3.97 -18.45 -2.72
N LEU A 80 -4.04 -19.74 -2.43
CA LEU A 80 -4.80 -20.26 -1.29
C LEU A 80 -4.28 -19.70 0.05
N HIS A 81 -2.95 -19.62 0.21
CA HIS A 81 -2.32 -19.04 1.40
C HIS A 81 -2.67 -17.55 1.58
N THR A 82 -2.60 -16.76 0.50
CA THR A 82 -3.00 -15.34 0.51
C THR A 82 -4.49 -15.16 0.81
N ILE A 83 -5.37 -15.92 0.15
CA ILE A 83 -6.82 -15.83 0.35
C ILE A 83 -7.20 -16.18 1.80
N ASN A 84 -6.62 -17.23 2.37
CA ASN A 84 -6.85 -17.58 3.77
C ASN A 84 -6.47 -16.43 4.71
N SER A 85 -5.33 -15.78 4.45
CA SER A 85 -4.89 -14.61 5.21
C SER A 85 -5.83 -13.41 5.04
N ARG A 86 -6.36 -13.17 3.83
CA ARG A 86 -7.38 -12.13 3.56
C ARG A 86 -8.67 -12.38 4.34
N ILE A 87 -9.17 -13.61 4.33
CA ILE A 87 -10.38 -14.00 5.07
C ILE A 87 -10.19 -13.71 6.56
N LEU A 88 -9.06 -14.10 7.15
CA LEU A 88 -8.76 -13.84 8.56
C LEU A 88 -8.69 -12.33 8.87
N ALA A 89 -8.05 -11.54 8.01
CA ALA A 89 -7.96 -10.09 8.18
C ALA A 89 -9.35 -9.43 8.13
N LEU A 90 -10.19 -9.80 7.16
CA LEU A 90 -11.56 -9.29 7.02
C LEU A 90 -12.46 -9.72 8.18
N MET A 91 -12.34 -10.96 8.65
CA MET A 91 -13.07 -11.45 9.82
C MET A 91 -12.66 -10.67 11.08
N GLY A 92 -11.37 -10.42 11.28
CA GLY A 92 -10.86 -9.59 12.37
C GLY A 92 -11.36 -8.15 12.29
N LEU A 93 -11.45 -7.56 11.09
CA LEU A 93 -12.04 -6.24 10.86
C LEU A 93 -13.52 -6.21 11.29
N LEU A 94 -14.32 -7.17 10.81
CA LEU A 94 -15.74 -7.27 11.12
C LEU A 94 -15.98 -7.40 12.64
N GLN A 95 -15.19 -8.22 13.31
CA GLN A 95 -15.28 -8.39 14.77
C GLN A 95 -14.98 -7.08 15.52
N ARG A 96 -13.94 -6.34 15.12
CA ARG A 96 -13.61 -5.03 15.71
C ARG A 96 -14.73 -4.01 15.48
N HIS A 97 -15.29 -3.95 14.27
CA HIS A 97 -16.37 -3.01 13.94
C HIS A 97 -17.64 -3.28 14.76
N ARG A 98 -18.01 -4.56 14.94
CA ARG A 98 -19.11 -4.97 15.82
C ARG A 98 -18.85 -4.62 17.29
N ALA A 99 -17.64 -4.84 17.79
CA ALA A 99 -17.28 -4.49 19.17
C ALA A 99 -17.39 -2.97 19.44
N LYS A 100 -16.96 -2.13 18.50
CA LYS A 100 -17.13 -0.66 18.57
C LYS A 100 -18.61 -0.25 18.59
N SER A 101 -19.44 -0.92 17.78
CA SER A 101 -20.89 -0.68 17.74
C SER A 101 -21.60 -1.04 19.05
N VAL A 102 -21.20 -2.14 19.68
CA VAL A 102 -21.75 -2.57 20.98
C VAL A 102 -21.32 -1.63 22.10
N THR A 103 -20.05 -1.27 22.19
CA THR A 103 -19.54 -0.33 23.20
C THR A 103 -20.18 1.05 23.11
N LYS A 104 -20.45 1.56 21.89
CA LYS A 104 -21.21 2.81 21.68
C LYS A 104 -22.65 2.72 22.19
N ARG A 105 -23.31 1.55 22.04
CA ARG A 105 -24.67 1.32 22.57
C ARG A 105 -24.70 1.21 24.09
N VAL A 106 -23.67 0.62 24.71
CA VAL A 106 -23.54 0.54 26.17
C VAL A 106 -23.34 1.93 26.78
N ARG A 107 -22.42 2.75 26.23
CA ARG A 107 -22.21 4.13 26.70
C ARG A 107 -23.47 4.99 26.61
N ARG A 108 -24.28 4.84 25.54
CA ARG A 108 -25.56 5.56 25.39
C ARG A 108 -26.63 5.14 26.40
N ARG A 109 -26.55 3.92 26.95
CA ARG A 109 -27.47 3.45 28.00
C ARG A 109 -27.10 3.97 29.38
N GLU A 110 -25.82 4.30 29.59
CA GLU A 110 -25.29 4.82 30.85
C GLU A 110 -25.31 6.37 30.93
N SER A 111 -25.58 7.05 29.80
CA SER A 111 -25.62 8.52 29.68
C SER A 111 -27.02 9.05 29.36
N SER A 112 -28.04 8.65 30.13
CA SER A 112 -29.38 9.25 30.04
C SER A 112 -29.51 10.60 30.76
N SER A 113 -28.40 11.28 31.05
CA SER A 113 -28.37 12.61 31.67
C SER A 113 -27.11 13.37 31.28
N THR A 114 -27.10 13.95 30.08
CA THR A 114 -26.45 15.24 29.78
C THR A 114 -26.77 15.60 28.33
N THR A 115 -27.03 16.89 28.13
CA THR A 115 -27.42 17.55 26.90
C THR A 115 -26.44 17.28 25.75
N ASP A 116 -26.96 17.30 24.51
CA ASP A 116 -26.23 17.23 23.25
C ASP A 116 -25.29 18.45 23.09
N GLU A 117 -24.25 18.53 23.92
CA GLU A 117 -23.23 19.57 23.88
C GLU A 117 -21.98 18.99 23.21
N GLU A 118 -21.77 19.47 21.98
CA GLU A 118 -20.52 19.44 21.22
C GLU A 118 -19.85 18.07 21.14
N GLU A 119 -20.15 17.31 20.07
CA GLU A 119 -19.21 16.30 19.56
C GLU A 119 -17.89 17.03 19.27
N GLU A 120 -17.00 17.07 20.27
CA GLU A 120 -15.60 17.45 20.15
C GLU A 120 -15.07 16.61 18.99
N THR A 121 -14.98 17.21 17.80
CA THR A 121 -14.53 16.50 16.60
C THR A 121 -13.10 16.09 16.88
N VAL A 122 -12.91 14.86 17.35
CA VAL A 122 -11.60 14.27 17.58
C VAL A 122 -10.87 14.42 16.25
N LEU A 123 -9.90 15.32 16.22
CA LEU A 123 -9.09 15.53 15.04
C LEU A 123 -8.37 14.22 14.79
N GLU A 124 -8.67 13.57 13.67
CA GLU A 124 -7.95 12.39 13.20
C GLU A 124 -6.90 12.82 12.17
N PRO A 125 -5.72 12.17 12.13
CA PRO A 125 -4.74 12.47 11.11
C PRO A 125 -5.32 12.08 9.74
N CYS A 126 -4.87 12.76 8.69
CA CYS A 126 -5.15 12.33 7.34
C CYS A 126 -4.61 10.91 7.10
N LYS A 127 -5.24 10.20 6.18
CA LYS A 127 -4.79 8.89 5.73
C LYS A 127 -3.70 9.05 4.68
N ALA A 128 -3.07 7.95 4.31
CA ALA A 128 -2.03 7.95 3.29
C ALA A 128 -2.13 6.75 2.36
N ARG A 129 -1.42 6.85 1.25
CA ARG A 129 -0.91 5.69 0.52
C ARG A 129 0.45 5.32 1.09
N VAL A 130 0.69 4.05 1.35
CA VAL A 130 2.00 3.52 1.79
C VAL A 130 2.45 2.47 0.79
N SER A 131 3.68 2.55 0.32
CA SER A 131 4.24 1.60 -0.65
C SER A 131 5.51 0.93 -0.14
N LEU A 132 5.62 -0.37 -0.41
CA LEU A 132 6.85 -1.13 -0.26
C LEU A 132 7.38 -1.50 -1.66
N SER A 133 8.64 -1.17 -1.94
CA SER A 133 9.35 -1.49 -3.18
C SER A 133 10.78 -1.95 -2.90
N ASP A 134 11.49 -2.34 -3.96
CA ASP A 134 12.91 -2.72 -3.92
C ASP A 134 13.19 -3.84 -2.89
N ILE A 135 12.27 -4.81 -2.79
CA ILE A 135 12.37 -5.88 -1.79
C ILE A 135 13.48 -6.82 -2.21
N ARG A 136 14.51 -6.92 -1.36
CA ARG A 136 15.64 -7.82 -1.52
C ARG A 136 15.94 -8.56 -0.23
N ILE A 137 16.09 -9.87 -0.30
CA ILE A 137 16.33 -10.74 0.85
C ILE A 137 17.70 -11.40 0.65
N PRO A 138 18.75 -10.93 1.34
CA PRO A 138 20.05 -11.56 1.27
C PRO A 138 20.03 -12.98 1.86
N LEU A 139 20.76 -13.87 1.21
CA LEU A 139 20.92 -15.27 1.60
C LEU A 139 22.33 -15.51 2.16
N MET A 140 22.46 -16.52 3.01
CA MET A 140 23.71 -16.93 3.66
C MET A 140 23.85 -18.45 3.67
N TRP A 141 24.25 -18.99 2.52
CA TRP A 141 24.54 -20.41 2.39
C TRP A 141 25.83 -20.78 3.13
N SER A 142 25.81 -21.91 3.84
CA SER A 142 27.00 -22.45 4.49
C SER A 142 27.90 -23.20 3.50
N GLN A 143 29.14 -23.48 3.90
CA GLN A 143 30.02 -24.34 3.09
C GLN A 143 29.44 -25.74 2.90
N ASP A 144 28.73 -26.27 3.90
CA ASP A 144 28.09 -27.58 3.82
C ASP A 144 26.92 -27.55 2.83
N ASP A 145 26.16 -26.46 2.75
CA ASP A 145 25.07 -26.30 1.78
C ASP A 145 25.62 -26.31 0.35
N HIS A 146 26.71 -25.57 0.08
CA HIS A 146 27.35 -25.59 -1.23
C HIS A 146 27.97 -26.95 -1.58
N GLN A 147 28.46 -27.71 -0.60
CA GLN A 147 28.95 -29.06 -0.84
C GLN A 147 27.81 -30.01 -1.21
N LYS A 148 26.68 -29.95 -0.50
CA LYS A 148 25.48 -30.73 -0.80
C LYS A 148 24.89 -30.37 -2.17
N ALA A 149 24.86 -29.08 -2.51
CA ALA A 149 24.34 -28.59 -3.78
C ALA A 149 25.07 -29.17 -5.01
N LYS A 150 26.36 -29.51 -4.88
CA LYS A 150 27.10 -30.18 -5.97
C LYS A 150 26.56 -31.57 -6.31
N THR A 151 25.94 -32.24 -5.35
CA THR A 151 25.34 -33.57 -5.53
C THR A 151 23.82 -33.51 -5.70
N GLU A 152 23.16 -32.61 -4.97
CA GLU A 152 21.72 -32.44 -4.93
C GLU A 152 21.40 -30.95 -4.75
N GLN A 153 21.19 -30.27 -5.87
CA GLN A 153 20.79 -28.87 -5.88
C GLN A 153 19.27 -28.76 -5.75
N HIS A 154 18.82 -27.98 -4.77
CA HIS A 154 17.40 -27.77 -4.51
C HIS A 154 16.89 -26.54 -5.25
N ILE A 155 15.59 -26.56 -5.53
CA ILE A 155 14.89 -25.41 -6.10
C ILE A 155 13.91 -24.91 -5.05
N TYR A 156 14.09 -23.67 -4.62
CA TYR A 156 13.26 -23.01 -3.63
C TYR A 156 12.30 -22.05 -4.34
N TYR A 157 11.05 -22.06 -3.91
CA TYR A 157 10.02 -21.13 -4.34
C TYR A 157 9.67 -20.20 -3.20
N VAL A 158 9.89 -18.91 -3.39
CA VAL A 158 9.79 -17.89 -2.33
C VAL A 158 8.82 -16.80 -2.74
N PHE A 159 7.98 -16.38 -1.80
CA PHE A 159 7.16 -15.17 -1.96
C PHE A 159 7.00 -14.47 -0.61
N CYS A 160 6.65 -13.19 -0.66
CA CYS A 160 6.37 -12.41 0.53
C CYS A 160 4.86 -12.17 0.67
N LEU A 161 4.36 -12.26 1.90
CA LEU A 161 3.02 -11.86 2.28
C LEU A 161 3.11 -10.60 3.15
N LEU A 162 2.38 -9.56 2.74
CA LEU A 162 2.39 -8.24 3.37
C LEU A 162 1.01 -7.93 3.92
N LYS A 163 0.95 -7.64 5.22
CA LYS A 163 -0.28 -7.36 5.94
C LYS A 163 -0.19 -5.97 6.56
N MET A 164 -1.15 -5.11 6.26
CA MET A 164 -1.25 -3.77 6.84
C MET A 164 -2.72 -3.46 7.09
N ASP A 165 -3.06 -3.21 8.35
CA ASP A 165 -4.43 -3.04 8.82
C ASP A 165 -5.33 -4.23 8.44
N ASN A 166 -6.18 -4.05 7.42
CA ASN A 166 -7.09 -5.08 6.90
C ASN A 166 -6.78 -5.46 5.45
N GLN A 167 -5.66 -4.97 4.91
CA GLN A 167 -5.20 -5.24 3.55
C GLN A 167 -4.11 -6.30 3.61
N VAL A 168 -4.27 -7.34 2.80
CA VAL A 168 -3.30 -8.42 2.65
C VAL A 168 -2.93 -8.57 1.18
N LEU A 169 -1.67 -8.32 0.88
CA LEU A 169 -1.09 -8.34 -0.46
C LEU A 169 0.10 -9.30 -0.48
N ASP A 170 0.47 -9.76 -1.66
CA ASP A 170 1.56 -10.72 -1.86
C ASP A 170 2.42 -10.30 -3.05
N THR A 171 3.70 -10.69 -3.03
CA THR A 171 4.62 -10.50 -4.17
C THR A 171 4.43 -11.61 -5.18
N SER A 172 5.00 -11.45 -6.38
CA SER A 172 5.23 -12.57 -7.28
C SER A 172 6.09 -13.66 -6.62
N MET A 173 5.93 -14.90 -7.07
CA MET A 173 6.74 -16.02 -6.61
C MET A 173 8.04 -16.07 -7.41
N VAL A 174 9.16 -16.21 -6.71
CA VAL A 174 10.50 -16.25 -7.29
C VAL A 174 11.12 -17.62 -7.03
N GLU A 175 11.75 -18.16 -8.06
CA GLU A 175 12.55 -19.39 -7.99
C GLU A 175 14.01 -19.01 -7.62
N THR A 176 14.62 -19.75 -6.71
CA THR A 176 16.01 -19.54 -6.28
C THR A 176 16.66 -20.87 -5.88
N ASP A 177 17.99 -20.90 -5.80
CA ASP A 177 18.79 -22.07 -5.44
C ASP A 177 20.01 -21.66 -4.60
N GLU A 178 20.83 -22.64 -4.21
CA GLU A 178 22.00 -22.41 -3.35
C GLU A 178 23.15 -21.63 -4.03
N SER A 179 23.02 -21.24 -5.30
CA SER A 179 23.98 -20.40 -6.00
C SER A 179 23.68 -18.90 -5.87
N GLU A 180 22.44 -18.55 -5.54
CA GLU A 180 21.99 -17.16 -5.43
C GLU A 180 22.42 -16.52 -4.10
N THR A 181 22.84 -15.25 -4.15
CA THR A 181 23.21 -14.48 -2.96
C THR A 181 22.05 -13.71 -2.36
N ASP A 182 20.99 -13.49 -3.13
CA ASP A 182 19.85 -12.71 -2.73
C ASP A 182 18.62 -13.01 -3.58
N ILE A 183 17.45 -12.87 -2.97
CA ILE A 183 16.16 -12.95 -3.65
C ILE A 183 15.68 -11.52 -3.88
N THR A 184 15.31 -11.19 -5.11
CA THR A 184 14.78 -9.85 -5.45
C THR A 184 13.36 -9.97 -5.98
N PHE A 185 12.52 -8.99 -5.63
CA PHE A 185 11.16 -8.87 -6.14
C PHE A 185 10.99 -7.55 -6.89
N ASP A 186 10.50 -7.62 -8.13
CA ASP A 186 10.13 -6.45 -8.94
C ASP A 186 8.83 -5.78 -8.46
N ASP A 187 8.13 -6.41 -7.51
CA ASP A 187 6.81 -6.00 -7.07
C ASP A 187 6.87 -4.67 -6.32
N VAL A 188 5.95 -3.77 -6.67
CA VAL A 188 5.67 -2.55 -5.91
C VAL A 188 4.31 -2.71 -5.26
N ILE A 189 4.29 -2.86 -3.94
CA ILE A 189 3.09 -3.13 -3.16
C ILE A 189 2.58 -1.81 -2.60
N VAL A 190 1.32 -1.46 -2.88
CA VAL A 190 0.72 -0.19 -2.45
C VAL A 190 -0.52 -0.42 -1.60
N PHE A 191 -0.48 0.02 -0.36
CA PHE A 191 -1.59 0.09 0.57
C PHE A 191 -2.27 1.45 0.48
N LYS A 192 -3.60 1.47 0.53
CA LYS A 192 -4.41 2.68 0.45
C LYS A 192 -5.12 2.94 1.79
N ASN A 193 -5.50 4.19 2.04
CA ASN A 193 -6.28 4.58 3.21
C ASN A 193 -5.64 4.15 4.55
N VAL A 194 -4.31 4.28 4.63
CA VAL A 194 -3.51 3.83 5.77
C VAL A 194 -3.49 4.93 6.83
N SER A 195 -3.63 4.52 8.09
CA SER A 195 -3.53 5.39 9.25
C SER A 195 -2.06 5.52 9.71
N PRO A 196 -1.61 6.65 10.29
CA PRO A 196 -0.19 6.80 10.68
C PRO A 196 0.28 5.85 11.79
N ASP A 197 -0.65 5.25 12.54
CA ASP A 197 -0.40 4.20 13.53
C ASP A 197 -0.27 2.79 12.91
N PHE A 198 -0.13 2.70 11.58
CA PHE A 198 -0.03 1.42 10.89
C PHE A 198 1.13 0.56 11.39
N LYS A 199 0.91 -0.74 11.28
CA LYS A 199 1.93 -1.76 11.45
C LYS A 199 1.93 -2.65 10.21
N LEU A 200 2.95 -2.50 9.38
CA LEU A 200 3.23 -3.40 8.27
C LEU A 200 3.86 -4.66 8.82
N GLU A 201 3.27 -5.81 8.56
CA GLU A 201 3.85 -7.12 8.78
C GLU A 201 4.30 -7.69 7.44
N LEU A 202 5.59 -8.00 7.32
CA LEU A 202 6.19 -8.64 6.17
C LEU A 202 6.60 -10.05 6.57
N GLU A 203 6.03 -11.05 5.92
CA GLU A 203 6.33 -12.47 6.12
C GLU A 203 6.90 -13.08 4.86
N ILE A 204 8.01 -13.80 4.98
CA ILE A 204 8.68 -14.48 3.87
C ILE A 204 8.32 -15.96 3.97
N TYR A 205 7.69 -16.49 2.93
CA TYR A 205 7.31 -17.89 2.85
C TYR A 205 8.09 -18.59 1.74
N TYR A 206 8.46 -19.84 1.99
CA TYR A 206 9.09 -20.68 0.99
C TYR A 206 8.54 -22.11 0.98
N THR A 207 8.76 -22.79 -0.13
CA THR A 207 8.63 -24.24 -0.26
C THR A 207 9.74 -24.75 -1.17
N VAL A 208 9.99 -26.05 -1.14
CA VAL A 208 11.05 -26.68 -1.93
C VAL A 208 10.40 -27.57 -2.98
N SER A 209 10.90 -27.51 -4.21
CA SER A 209 10.40 -28.33 -5.31
C SER A 209 10.55 -29.82 -4.99
N SER A 210 9.59 -30.59 -5.50
CA SER A 210 9.66 -32.06 -5.49
C SER A 210 10.67 -32.62 -6.50
N GLU A 211 11.10 -31.82 -7.47
CA GLU A 211 12.12 -32.17 -8.47
C GLU A 211 13.44 -31.43 -8.18
N THR A 212 14.57 -32.15 -8.21
CA THR A 212 15.91 -31.53 -8.13
C THR A 212 16.28 -30.86 -9.45
N ALA A 213 17.18 -29.87 -9.41
CA ALA A 213 17.58 -29.13 -10.61
C ALA A 213 18.15 -30.04 -11.73
N ALA A 214 18.87 -31.10 -11.34
CA ALA A 214 19.41 -32.09 -12.28
C ALA A 214 18.31 -32.87 -13.03
N ASN A 215 17.20 -33.20 -12.37
CA ASN A 215 16.10 -33.96 -12.98
C ASN A 215 15.35 -33.15 -14.03
N ARG A 216 15.16 -31.84 -13.80
CA ARG A 216 14.53 -30.92 -14.77
C ARG A 216 15.31 -30.79 -16.07
N ASN A 217 16.64 -30.79 -15.99
CA ASN A 217 17.53 -30.67 -17.15
C ASN A 217 17.67 -31.98 -17.94
N SER A 218 17.25 -33.11 -17.38
CA SER A 218 17.20 -34.38 -18.11
C SER A 218 15.91 -34.46 -18.94
N HIS A 219 16.01 -34.51 -20.26
CA HIS A 219 14.85 -34.65 -21.16
C HIS A 219 14.09 -36.00 -21.02
N THR A 220 14.45 -36.86 -20.06
CA THR A 220 13.76 -38.10 -19.76
C THR A 220 12.60 -37.86 -18.79
N LYS A 221 11.45 -37.44 -19.31
CA LYS A 221 10.19 -37.34 -18.54
C LYS A 221 9.77 -38.74 -18.03
N LYS A 222 10.21 -39.12 -16.84
CA LYS A 222 9.62 -40.24 -16.10
C LYS A 222 8.28 -39.75 -15.56
N PHE A 223 7.20 -40.12 -16.24
CA PHE A 223 5.83 -39.77 -15.87
C PHE A 223 5.38 -40.61 -14.66
N THR A 224 5.96 -40.35 -13.49
CA THR A 224 5.44 -40.88 -12.23
C THR A 224 4.23 -40.05 -11.85
N LYS A 225 3.03 -40.56 -12.12
CA LYS A 225 1.78 -40.04 -11.54
C LYS A 225 1.87 -40.13 -10.02
N SER A 226 2.33 -39.08 -9.35
CA SER A 226 2.15 -38.94 -7.91
C SER A 226 0.67 -38.66 -7.65
N LYS A 227 -0.02 -39.66 -7.07
CA LYS A 227 -1.37 -39.50 -6.54
C LYS A 227 -1.29 -38.78 -5.18
N SER A 228 -1.06 -37.48 -5.20
CA SER A 228 -1.45 -36.61 -4.08
C SER A 228 -1.49 -35.17 -4.59
N THR A 229 -2.65 -34.73 -5.07
CA THR A 229 -2.91 -33.32 -5.36
C THR A 229 -3.19 -32.57 -4.06
N GLU A 230 -2.30 -32.73 -3.09
CA GLU A 230 -2.35 -32.01 -1.82
C GLU A 230 -1.66 -30.65 -2.00
N ALA A 231 -2.17 -29.62 -1.32
CA ALA A 231 -1.62 -28.27 -1.43
C ALA A 231 -0.13 -28.27 -1.05
N MET A 232 0.68 -27.58 -1.84
CA MET A 232 2.08 -27.38 -1.47
C MET A 232 2.15 -26.55 -0.20
N LYS A 233 2.84 -27.09 0.80
CA LYS A 233 2.98 -26.45 2.10
C LYS A 233 4.07 -25.38 2.00
N PHE A 234 3.66 -24.14 2.17
CA PHE A 234 4.58 -23.02 2.38
C PHE A 234 4.89 -22.87 3.87
N VAL A 235 6.16 -22.73 4.19
CA VAL A 235 6.65 -22.52 5.55
C VAL A 235 7.25 -21.13 5.69
N LEU A 236 7.09 -20.53 6.86
CA LEU A 236 7.63 -19.22 7.19
C LEU A 236 9.16 -19.32 7.34
N ALA A 237 9.88 -18.56 6.52
CA ALA A 237 11.33 -18.40 6.61
C ALA A 237 11.71 -17.33 7.65
N GLY A 238 10.98 -16.22 7.66
CA GLY A 238 11.24 -15.10 8.56
C GLY A 238 10.20 -14.00 8.39
N HIS A 239 10.14 -13.10 9.36
CA HIS A 239 9.19 -12.00 9.35
C HIS A 239 9.75 -10.74 10.01
N THR A 240 9.21 -9.58 9.67
CA THR A 240 9.53 -8.31 10.33
C THR A 240 8.32 -7.39 10.39
N HIS A 241 8.43 -6.32 11.18
CA HIS A 241 7.40 -5.30 11.30
C HIS A 241 7.96 -3.91 11.07
N LEU A 242 7.30 -3.17 10.18
CA LEU A 242 7.63 -1.78 9.87
C LEU A 242 6.45 -0.87 10.22
N ASN A 243 6.72 0.39 10.49
CA ASN A 243 5.74 1.39 10.90
C ASN A 243 6.17 2.77 10.38
N VAL A 244 5.49 3.83 10.82
CA VAL A 244 5.78 5.23 10.42
C VAL A 244 7.24 5.66 10.65
N ASP A 245 7.94 5.10 11.64
CA ASP A 245 9.34 5.43 11.94
C ASP A 245 10.32 4.91 10.91
N HIS A 246 9.91 3.90 10.14
CA HIS A 246 10.72 3.24 9.14
C HIS A 246 10.55 3.85 7.75
N LEU A 247 9.69 4.87 7.60
CA LEU A 247 9.44 5.55 6.32
C LEU A 247 10.69 6.28 5.83
N ASP A 248 11.15 5.97 4.62
CA ASP A 248 12.30 6.61 3.98
C ASP A 248 12.18 6.48 2.44
N ASP A 249 12.60 7.51 1.71
CA ASP A 249 12.62 7.50 0.23
C ASP A 249 13.78 6.64 -0.32
N LYS A 250 14.74 6.25 0.53
CA LYS A 250 15.88 5.39 0.19
C LYS A 250 15.64 3.95 0.65
N ILE A 251 16.36 3.03 0.04
CA ILE A 251 16.41 1.63 0.47
C ILE A 251 17.10 1.54 1.83
N LYS A 252 16.49 0.83 2.77
CA LYS A 252 17.00 0.54 4.10
C LYS A 252 16.98 -0.95 4.36
N THR A 253 17.74 -1.36 5.37
CA THR A 253 17.87 -2.75 5.81
C THR A 253 17.20 -2.90 7.17
N TYR A 254 16.44 -3.98 7.33
CA TYR A 254 15.70 -4.29 8.55
C TYR A 254 15.93 -5.75 8.94
N ASP A 255 16.03 -6.01 10.23
CA ASP A 255 16.26 -7.36 10.73
C ASP A 255 14.99 -8.22 10.63
N LEU A 256 15.20 -9.49 10.29
CA LEU A 256 14.18 -10.54 10.25
C LEU A 256 14.22 -11.34 11.53
N LYS A 257 13.03 -11.67 12.04
CA LYS A 257 12.83 -12.64 13.11
C LYS A 257 12.50 -14.00 12.51
N THR A 258 13.10 -15.04 13.05
CA THR A 258 12.83 -16.43 12.65
C THR A 258 11.89 -17.09 13.66
N GLY A 259 11.07 -18.03 13.18
CA GLY A 259 10.10 -18.73 14.00
C GLY A 259 8.75 -18.01 14.10
N LEU A 260 7.88 -18.51 14.98
CA LEU A 260 6.48 -18.05 15.08
C LEU A 260 6.29 -16.89 16.08
N VAL A 261 7.31 -16.54 16.87
CA VAL A 261 7.17 -15.52 17.92
C VAL A 261 7.00 -14.13 17.29
N GLY A 262 5.76 -13.65 17.32
CA GLY A 262 5.39 -12.38 16.71
C GLY A 262 5.09 -12.48 15.21
N ALA A 263 5.10 -13.67 14.62
CA ALA A 263 4.55 -13.89 13.29
C ALA A 263 3.03 -13.90 13.34
N SER A 264 2.39 -13.88 12.17
CA SER A 264 0.94 -13.92 12.06
C SER A 264 0.41 -15.27 12.52
N PHE A 265 -0.83 -15.29 13.00
CA PHE A 265 -1.49 -16.53 13.45
C PHE A 265 -1.66 -17.56 12.31
N SER A 266 -1.60 -17.12 11.05
CA SER A 266 -1.64 -18.00 9.88
C SER A 266 -0.29 -18.65 9.55
N ALA A 267 0.80 -18.19 10.15
CA ALA A 267 2.14 -18.65 9.82
C ALA A 267 2.38 -20.08 10.35
N THR A 268 3.14 -20.85 9.58
CA THR A 268 3.51 -22.23 9.94
C THR A 268 4.98 -22.41 9.64
N THR A 269 5.75 -22.97 10.57
CA THR A 269 7.16 -23.32 10.35
C THR A 269 7.32 -24.79 9.96
N ALA A 270 8.49 -25.17 9.48
CA ALA A 270 8.85 -26.58 9.30
C ALA A 270 8.67 -27.33 10.63
N SER A 271 8.19 -28.57 10.57
CA SER A 271 7.98 -29.39 11.76
C SER A 271 9.33 -29.85 12.32
N THR A 272 9.43 -30.07 13.64
CA THR A 272 10.66 -30.58 14.27
C THR A 272 11.04 -32.00 13.83
N GLU A 273 10.13 -32.72 13.16
CA GLU A 273 10.36 -34.06 12.62
C GLU A 273 11.05 -34.03 11.23
N GLU A 274 11.11 -32.85 10.58
CA GLU A 274 11.73 -32.61 9.28
C GLU A 274 13.19 -32.09 9.41
N VAL A 275 13.97 -32.65 10.33
CA VAL A 275 15.35 -32.18 10.67
C VAL A 275 16.30 -32.15 9.47
N HIS A 276 16.02 -32.96 8.44
CA HIS A 276 16.84 -33.05 7.22
C HIS A 276 16.23 -32.33 6.00
N ALA A 277 15.10 -31.63 6.16
CA ALA A 277 14.52 -30.90 5.05
C ALA A 277 15.38 -29.68 4.67
N PRO A 278 15.61 -29.42 3.37
CA PRO A 278 16.32 -28.24 2.90
C PRO A 278 15.63 -26.96 3.38
N GLN A 279 16.38 -26.11 4.08
CA GLN A 279 15.89 -24.82 4.57
C GLN A 279 16.44 -23.66 3.75
N LEU A 280 15.65 -22.60 3.63
CA LEU A 280 16.09 -21.37 2.99
C LEU A 280 17.06 -20.62 3.92
N ALA A 281 18.32 -20.48 3.52
CA ALA A 281 19.36 -19.91 4.35
C ALA A 281 19.31 -18.37 4.31
N LEU A 282 18.43 -17.77 5.12
CA LEU A 282 18.34 -16.30 5.20
C LEU A 282 19.56 -15.71 5.93
N TRP A 283 20.06 -14.56 5.45
CA TRP A 283 21.05 -13.77 6.18
C TRP A 283 20.49 -13.15 7.48
N GLY A 284 19.16 -13.12 7.62
CA GLY A 284 18.47 -12.53 8.77
C GLY A 284 18.10 -11.06 8.58
N GLN A 285 18.15 -10.55 7.35
CA GLN A 285 17.80 -9.17 7.02
C GLN A 285 16.95 -9.09 5.75
N VAL A 286 16.22 -8.00 5.60
CA VAL A 286 15.51 -7.62 4.38
C VAL A 286 15.83 -6.17 4.04
N CYS A 287 16.09 -5.92 2.76
CA CYS A 287 16.27 -4.60 2.21
C CYS A 287 14.99 -4.20 1.47
N CYS A 288 14.48 -3.00 1.73
CA CYS A 288 13.33 -2.47 1.01
C CYS A 288 13.24 -0.95 1.16
N ARG A 289 12.43 -0.32 0.32
CA ARG A 289 12.05 1.09 0.42
C ARG A 289 10.60 1.16 0.88
N LEU A 290 10.37 1.79 2.04
CA LEU A 290 9.04 2.01 2.58
C LEU A 290 8.70 3.51 2.48
N ALA A 291 7.86 3.87 1.51
CA ALA A 291 7.49 5.24 1.25
C ALA A 291 6.01 5.49 1.61
N ALA A 292 5.69 6.71 2.05
CA ALA A 292 4.31 7.12 2.27
C ALA A 292 4.01 8.46 1.59
N LYS A 293 2.77 8.60 1.12
CA LYS A 293 2.19 9.85 0.63
C LYS A 293 0.90 10.13 1.39
N PRO A 294 0.97 10.94 2.46
CA PRO A 294 -0.21 11.42 3.15
C PRO A 294 -1.13 12.23 2.23
N ASP A 295 -2.45 12.09 2.42
CA ASP A 295 -3.48 12.78 1.63
C ASP A 295 -3.55 14.29 1.89
N CYS A 296 -2.82 14.77 2.90
CA CYS A 296 -2.63 16.21 3.13
C CYS A 296 -1.64 16.85 2.13
N LEU A 297 -0.79 16.07 1.47
CA LEU A 297 0.19 16.57 0.51
C LEU A 297 -0.44 16.88 -0.85
N GLY A 298 -0.03 17.99 -1.46
CA GLY A 298 -0.48 18.43 -2.78
C GLY A 298 -1.91 18.96 -2.81
N VAL A 299 -2.54 19.19 -1.65
CA VAL A 299 -3.88 19.73 -1.53
C VAL A 299 -3.85 21.01 -0.70
N ASP A 300 -4.42 22.08 -1.25
CA ASP A 300 -4.60 23.34 -0.53
C ASP A 300 -5.68 23.16 0.54
N LYS A 301 -5.32 23.32 1.81
CA LYS A 301 -6.23 23.10 2.94
C LYS A 301 -7.01 24.35 3.34
N MET A 302 -6.40 25.51 3.18
CA MET A 302 -6.99 26.81 3.46
C MET A 302 -6.33 27.86 2.57
N LYS A 303 -7.11 28.84 2.13
CA LYS A 303 -6.65 29.99 1.36
C LYS A 303 -7.34 31.25 1.88
N GLY A 304 -6.66 32.38 1.79
CA GLY A 304 -7.25 33.67 2.12
C GLY A 304 -6.19 34.71 2.44
N PHE A 305 -6.62 35.96 2.56
CA PHE A 305 -5.74 37.02 3.01
C PHE A 305 -5.46 36.86 4.51
N LEU A 306 -4.19 36.96 4.88
CA LEU A 306 -3.74 37.04 6.26
C LEU A 306 -2.83 38.26 6.42
N ASP A 307 -2.94 38.91 7.57
CA ASP A 307 -1.93 39.85 8.01
C ASP A 307 -0.79 39.06 8.65
N VAL A 308 0.38 39.07 8.05
CA VAL A 308 1.56 38.31 8.49
C VAL A 308 2.60 39.27 9.06
N GLN A 309 3.19 38.92 10.21
CA GLN A 309 4.25 39.70 10.82
C GLN A 309 5.63 39.36 10.22
N CYS A 310 6.01 40.11 9.18
CA CYS A 310 7.31 39.97 8.52
C CYS A 310 8.40 40.79 9.21
N LEU A 311 9.66 40.34 9.07
CA LEU A 311 10.82 41.09 9.53
C LEU A 311 11.38 41.89 8.34
N ASN A 312 11.12 43.19 8.30
CA ASN A 312 11.66 44.10 7.29
C ASN A 312 12.67 45.04 7.94
N ASN A 313 13.91 45.04 7.44
CA ASN A 313 14.99 45.92 7.90
C ASN A 313 15.18 45.91 9.44
N GLY A 314 15.08 44.74 10.06
CA GLY A 314 15.23 44.58 11.51
C GLY A 314 14.03 45.02 12.36
N ARG A 315 12.92 45.43 11.73
CA ARG A 315 11.66 45.77 12.41
C ARG A 315 10.55 44.81 12.00
N HIS A 316 9.68 44.49 12.94
CA HIS A 316 8.47 43.71 12.66
C HIS A 316 7.41 44.64 12.05
N THR A 317 6.98 44.32 10.83
CA THR A 317 5.92 45.04 10.12
C THR A 317 4.83 44.08 9.70
N TRP A 318 3.58 44.51 9.85
CA TRP A 318 2.43 43.77 9.36
C TRP A 318 2.28 43.96 7.85
N SER A 319 2.09 42.87 7.12
CA SER A 319 1.82 42.88 5.68
C SER A 319 0.61 42.01 5.38
N LYS A 320 -0.38 42.55 4.66
CA LYS A 320 -1.52 41.79 4.15
C LYS A 320 -1.08 40.98 2.94
N LEU A 321 -1.12 39.66 3.04
CA LEU A 321 -0.65 38.72 2.03
C LEU A 321 -1.73 37.69 1.70
N TRP A 322 -1.80 37.26 0.44
CA TRP A 322 -2.56 36.09 0.05
C TRP A 322 -1.82 34.83 0.47
N CYS A 323 -2.42 34.04 1.35
CA CYS A 323 -1.78 32.90 1.99
C CYS A 323 -2.48 31.60 1.64
N ILE A 324 -1.70 30.56 1.38
CA ILE A 324 -2.18 29.20 1.11
C ILE A 324 -1.52 28.24 2.10
N LEU A 325 -2.34 27.50 2.86
CA LEU A 325 -1.89 26.39 3.69
C LEU A 325 -1.80 25.12 2.84
N ARG A 326 -0.58 24.69 2.53
CA ARG A 326 -0.27 23.56 1.63
C ARG A 326 1.03 22.90 2.05
N ASN A 327 1.12 21.57 1.91
CA ASN A 327 2.35 20.80 2.16
C ASN A 327 3.01 21.08 3.53
N SER A 328 2.19 21.24 4.58
CA SER A 328 2.68 21.56 5.93
C SER A 328 3.38 22.92 6.05
N SER A 329 3.08 23.88 5.15
CA SER A 329 3.58 25.26 5.23
C SER A 329 2.48 26.25 4.86
N ILE A 330 2.56 27.47 5.40
CA ILE A 330 1.80 28.62 4.93
C ILE A 330 2.70 29.35 3.94
N VAL A 331 2.28 29.41 2.68
CA VAL A 331 3.03 30.09 1.61
C VAL A 331 2.30 31.37 1.25
N CYS A 332 3.02 32.49 1.19
CA CYS A 332 2.44 33.83 1.14
C CYS A 332 2.87 34.61 -0.10
N TRP A 333 1.93 35.28 -0.76
CA TRP A 333 2.14 36.17 -1.91
C TRP A 333 1.46 37.53 -1.70
N HIS A 334 1.76 38.52 -2.53
CA HIS A 334 1.06 39.82 -2.45
C HIS A 334 -0.39 39.73 -2.94
N LYS A 335 -0.65 38.95 -3.99
CA LYS A 335 -1.98 38.75 -4.58
C LYS A 335 -2.24 37.28 -4.92
N GLU A 336 -3.50 36.96 -5.15
CA GLU A 336 -3.90 35.62 -5.62
C GLU A 336 -3.36 35.31 -7.03
N ASP A 337 -3.34 36.30 -7.92
CA ASP A 337 -2.82 36.14 -9.30
C ASP A 337 -1.32 35.86 -9.37
N ASP A 338 -0.58 36.11 -8.28
CA ASP A 338 0.85 35.86 -8.20
C ASP A 338 1.16 34.37 -7.98
N VAL A 339 0.16 33.57 -7.60
CA VAL A 339 0.29 32.12 -7.40
C VAL A 339 0.67 31.49 -8.74
N ASP A 340 1.72 30.66 -8.72
CA ASP A 340 2.35 30.02 -9.89
C ASP A 340 3.09 30.96 -10.87
N VAL A 341 3.00 32.28 -10.70
CA VAL A 341 3.70 33.28 -11.53
C VAL A 341 4.96 33.82 -10.85
N CYS A 342 4.86 34.10 -9.55
CA CYS A 342 5.92 34.72 -8.76
C CYS A 342 6.40 33.80 -7.64
N PRO A 343 7.68 33.91 -7.21
CA PRO A 343 8.14 33.24 -6.00
C PRO A 343 7.41 33.79 -4.76
N PRO A 344 7.23 32.98 -3.71
CA PRO A 344 6.56 33.41 -2.49
C PRO A 344 7.39 34.46 -1.73
N VAL A 345 6.68 35.40 -1.11
CA VAL A 345 7.25 36.50 -0.33
C VAL A 345 7.73 35.99 1.03
N GLU A 346 6.96 35.10 1.64
CA GLU A 346 7.25 34.49 2.94
C GLU A 346 6.73 33.04 2.92
N THR A 347 7.46 32.15 3.59
CA THR A 347 7.04 30.75 3.80
C THR A 347 7.20 30.42 5.28
N ILE A 348 6.10 30.01 5.91
CA ILE A 348 6.06 29.62 7.32
C ILE A 348 5.87 28.11 7.40
N ASP A 349 6.91 27.39 7.76
CA ASP A 349 6.86 25.94 7.89
C ASP A 349 6.22 25.50 9.21
N ILE A 350 5.27 24.56 9.12
CA ILE A 350 4.62 23.95 10.28
C ILE A 350 5.52 22.82 10.78
N LYS A 351 6.02 23.00 12.00
CA LYS A 351 6.93 22.05 12.65
C LYS A 351 6.16 21.05 13.51
N MET A 352 6.82 19.91 13.74
CA MET A 352 6.33 18.89 14.65
C MET A 352 6.11 19.47 16.05
N ASN A 353 4.96 19.16 16.67
CA ASN A 353 4.61 19.62 18.02
C ASN A 353 4.49 21.15 18.19
N MET A 354 4.28 21.92 17.12
CA MET A 354 3.89 23.33 17.25
C MET A 354 2.57 23.45 18.02
N GLN A 355 2.42 24.54 18.77
CA GLN A 355 1.20 24.88 19.50
C GLN A 355 0.63 26.18 18.97
N ILE A 356 -0.69 26.22 18.86
CA ILE A 356 -1.41 27.45 18.51
C ILE A 356 -1.75 28.15 19.82
N LYS A 357 -1.20 29.35 20.02
CA LYS A 357 -1.53 30.20 21.16
C LYS A 357 -2.39 31.37 20.69
N ASP A 358 -3.36 31.72 21.52
CA ASP A 358 -4.14 32.94 21.37
C ASP A 358 -3.41 34.11 22.00
N SER A 359 -3.53 35.29 21.38
CA SER A 359 -3.02 36.51 21.98
C SER A 359 -3.89 36.90 23.19
N VAL A 360 -3.29 36.84 24.38
CA VAL A 360 -3.95 37.23 25.65
C VAL A 360 -3.74 38.72 25.96
N THR A 361 -3.02 39.47 25.10
CA THR A 361 -2.68 40.86 25.41
C THR A 361 -3.87 41.81 25.19
N PRO A 362 -4.30 42.58 26.21
CA PRO A 362 -5.49 43.42 26.13
C PRO A 362 -5.37 44.63 25.17
N THR A 363 -4.19 44.91 24.64
CA THR A 363 -3.90 46.01 23.69
C THR A 363 -4.11 45.63 22.22
N LEU A 364 -4.30 44.34 21.91
CA LEU A 364 -4.44 43.81 20.54
C LEU A 364 -5.82 43.17 20.29
N LYS A 365 -6.81 43.47 21.13
CA LYS A 365 -8.12 42.79 21.22
C LYS A 365 -8.92 42.70 19.91
N ASP A 366 -8.59 43.49 18.89
CA ASP A 366 -9.42 43.65 17.70
C ASP A 366 -8.91 42.93 16.44
N LYS A 367 -7.87 42.07 16.55
CA LYS A 367 -7.17 41.51 15.36
C LYS A 367 -7.15 39.98 15.22
N HIS A 368 -7.90 39.22 16.02
CA HIS A 368 -7.99 37.75 15.87
C HIS A 368 -6.62 37.04 15.63
N ILE A 369 -5.65 37.32 16.51
CA ILE A 369 -4.24 36.92 16.34
C ILE A 369 -4.01 35.44 16.66
N ILE A 370 -3.22 34.79 15.83
CA ILE A 370 -2.77 33.39 15.95
C ILE A 370 -1.24 33.38 16.06
N ILE A 371 -0.71 32.77 17.11
CA ILE A 371 0.74 32.60 17.33
C ILE A 371 1.10 31.13 17.20
N LEU A 372 2.02 30.81 16.29
CA LEU A 372 2.56 29.47 16.10
C LEU A 372 3.82 29.28 16.96
N ALA A 373 3.64 28.72 18.16
CA ALA A 373 4.72 28.50 19.10
C ALA A 373 5.40 27.15 18.87
N SER A 374 6.73 27.15 18.81
CA SER A 374 7.54 25.94 18.84
C SER A 374 8.21 25.79 20.21
N LYS A 375 8.60 24.56 20.57
CA LYS A 375 9.47 24.32 21.74
C LYS A 375 10.93 24.71 21.46
N THR A 376 11.29 24.89 20.20
CA THR A 376 12.62 25.38 19.79
C THR A 376 12.68 26.91 19.95
N HIS A 377 13.87 27.46 20.18
CA HIS A 377 14.12 28.92 20.25
C HIS A 377 13.97 29.64 18.88
N ASP A 378 13.21 29.05 17.95
CA ASP A 378 12.94 29.66 16.66
C ASP A 378 11.94 30.81 16.80
N LYS A 379 11.98 31.74 15.84
CA LYS A 379 11.00 32.81 15.70
C LYS A 379 9.59 32.21 15.67
N GLU A 380 8.72 32.62 16.59
CA GLU A 380 7.29 32.27 16.60
C GLU A 380 6.58 33.06 15.49
N PRO A 381 6.05 32.44 14.44
CA PRO A 381 5.27 33.13 13.43
C PRO A 381 3.97 33.68 14.03
N VAL A 382 3.67 34.95 13.74
CA VAL A 382 2.46 35.63 14.19
C VAL A 382 1.66 36.06 12.97
N ILE A 383 0.40 35.65 12.94
CA ILE A 383 -0.55 35.97 11.87
C ILE A 383 -1.86 36.50 12.49
N SER A 384 -2.62 37.27 11.73
CA SER A 384 -3.97 37.72 12.10
C SER A 384 -4.95 37.59 10.94
N THR A 385 -6.22 37.38 11.27
CA THR A 385 -7.34 37.35 10.33
C THR A 385 -8.21 38.59 10.47
N GLU A 386 -8.99 38.91 9.43
CA GLU A 386 -9.86 40.08 9.42
C GLU A 386 -11.14 39.84 10.24
N THR A 387 -11.61 38.59 10.28
CA THR A 387 -12.82 38.21 11.02
C THR A 387 -12.57 37.04 11.98
N GLU A 388 -13.45 36.90 12.98
CA GLU A 388 -13.44 35.78 13.92
C GLU A 388 -13.72 34.45 13.22
N GLU A 389 -14.65 34.44 12.25
CA GLU A 389 -14.99 33.25 11.49
C GLU A 389 -13.80 32.71 10.69
N GLU A 390 -13.02 33.61 10.08
CA GLU A 390 -11.76 33.24 9.41
C GLU A 390 -10.74 32.74 10.41
N CYS A 391 -10.64 33.37 11.59
CA CYS A 391 -9.75 32.94 12.66
C CYS A 391 -10.02 31.48 13.05
N ILE A 392 -11.28 31.13 13.26
CA ILE A 392 -11.72 29.77 13.62
C ILE A 392 -11.37 28.78 12.49
N LYS A 393 -11.63 29.15 11.22
CA LYS A 393 -11.31 28.31 10.05
C LYS A 393 -9.80 28.07 9.93
N TRP A 394 -8.99 29.12 10.05
CA TRP A 394 -7.53 29.04 9.99
C TRP A 394 -6.98 28.23 11.16
N LYS A 395 -7.43 28.46 12.40
CA LYS A 395 -7.05 27.65 13.57
C LYS A 395 -7.34 26.17 13.35
N LYS A 396 -8.55 25.84 12.88
CA LYS A 396 -8.94 24.44 12.60
C LYS A 396 -8.02 23.81 11.54
N ALA A 397 -7.74 24.53 10.46
CA ALA A 397 -6.86 24.05 9.40
C ALA A 397 -5.41 23.86 9.89
N LEU A 398 -4.90 24.79 10.70
CA LEU A 398 -3.57 24.73 11.30
C LEU A 398 -3.45 23.60 12.33
N HIS A 399 -4.45 23.40 13.19
CA HIS A 399 -4.49 22.26 14.10
C HIS A 399 -4.43 20.94 13.32
N GLY A 400 -5.21 20.81 12.24
CA GLY A 400 -5.15 19.63 11.36
C GLY A 400 -3.78 19.43 10.71
N ALA A 401 -3.14 20.51 10.24
CA ALA A 401 -1.80 20.44 9.64
C ALA A 401 -0.72 20.04 10.67
N ILE A 402 -0.72 20.65 11.86
CA ILE A 402 0.19 20.31 12.96
C ILE A 402 0.02 18.83 13.35
N PHE A 403 -1.23 18.38 13.45
CA PHE A 403 -1.52 16.99 13.78
C PHE A 403 -1.00 16.03 12.72
N ASN A 404 -1.22 16.34 11.42
CA ASN A 404 -0.67 15.55 10.31
C ASN A 404 0.87 15.49 10.34
N VAL A 405 1.56 16.60 10.55
CA VAL A 405 3.04 16.64 10.65
C VAL A 405 3.50 15.79 11.84
N THR A 406 2.79 15.86 12.96
CA THR A 406 3.15 15.11 14.17
C THR A 406 2.96 13.61 13.98
N SER A 407 1.88 13.19 13.31
CA SER A 407 1.57 11.78 13.10
C SER A 407 2.41 11.14 11.99
N TRP A 408 2.60 11.82 10.85
CA TRP A 408 3.32 11.28 9.69
C TRP A 408 4.81 11.64 9.64
N LYS A 409 5.27 12.49 10.56
CA LYS A 409 6.67 12.88 10.70
C LYS A 409 7.23 13.41 9.37
N GLN A 410 8.40 12.93 8.96
CA GLN A 410 9.07 13.38 7.74
C GLN A 410 8.28 13.10 6.45
N ALA A 411 7.34 12.16 6.45
CA ALA A 411 6.50 11.88 5.28
C ALA A 411 5.48 13.00 4.99
N CYS A 412 5.23 13.90 5.93
CA CYS A 412 4.39 15.09 5.73
C CYS A 412 5.16 16.32 5.23
N THR A 413 6.49 16.27 5.19
CA THR A 413 7.35 17.39 4.77
C THR A 413 8.17 17.05 3.53
N THR A 414 8.61 15.80 3.41
CA THR A 414 9.37 15.31 2.26
C THR A 414 8.46 14.48 1.37
N SER A 415 8.32 14.89 0.11
CA SER A 415 7.57 14.12 -0.89
C SER A 415 8.33 12.83 -1.23
N MET A 416 7.90 11.71 -0.66
CA MET A 416 8.42 10.38 -1.00
C MET A 416 7.78 9.88 -2.29
N LYS A 417 8.57 9.23 -3.16
CA LYS A 417 8.07 8.74 -4.44
C LYS A 417 7.36 7.40 -4.25
N ILE A 418 6.04 7.40 -4.41
CA ILE A 418 5.29 6.15 -4.58
C ILE A 418 5.38 5.72 -6.03
N GLU A 419 6.16 4.67 -6.28
CA GLU A 419 6.15 4.00 -7.57
C GLU A 419 4.77 3.35 -7.75
N ASN A 420 4.17 3.54 -8.92
CA ASN A 420 2.95 2.82 -9.24
C ASN A 420 3.35 1.41 -9.64
N PRO A 421 2.59 0.36 -9.24
CA PRO A 421 2.84 -0.98 -9.71
C PRO A 421 2.85 -0.95 -11.24
N SER A 422 4.02 -1.23 -11.83
CA SER A 422 4.16 -1.31 -13.26
C SER A 422 3.17 -2.35 -13.76
N ARG A 423 2.17 -1.94 -14.55
CA ARG A 423 1.41 -2.88 -15.38
C ARG A 423 2.46 -3.55 -16.27
N LYS A 424 2.90 -4.77 -15.93
CA LYS A 424 3.63 -5.62 -16.87
C LYS A 424 2.67 -5.93 -18.02
N ILE A 425 2.54 -4.99 -18.96
CA ILE A 425 1.97 -5.24 -20.27
C ILE A 425 2.97 -6.19 -20.92
N PHE A 426 2.71 -7.48 -20.79
CA PHE A 426 3.37 -8.47 -21.63
C PHE A 426 3.03 -8.09 -23.08
N LEU A 427 4.02 -7.58 -23.82
CA LEU A 427 3.95 -7.50 -25.27
C LEU A 427 3.60 -8.90 -25.78
N GLN A 428 2.36 -9.07 -26.24
CA GLN A 428 1.93 -10.31 -26.87
C GLN A 428 2.80 -10.53 -28.12
N PRO A 429 3.27 -11.76 -28.40
CA PRO A 429 3.70 -12.08 -29.74
C PRO A 429 2.46 -11.96 -30.65
N GLN A 430 2.49 -11.03 -31.61
CA GLN A 430 1.50 -10.94 -32.67
C GLN A 430 1.27 -12.33 -33.26
N LYS A 431 0.03 -12.81 -33.20
CA LYS A 431 -0.34 -14.07 -33.85
C LYS A 431 -0.50 -13.81 -35.34
N LEU A 432 0.19 -14.64 -36.14
CA LEU A 432 0.31 -14.59 -37.60
C LEU A 432 -0.99 -14.94 -38.38
N TYR A 433 -2.18 -14.68 -37.83
CA TYR A 433 -3.46 -14.99 -38.48
C TYR A 433 -4.47 -13.83 -38.51
N ASP A 434 -4.10 -12.65 -38.00
CA ASP A 434 -4.95 -11.44 -38.11
C ASP A 434 -4.73 -10.67 -39.43
N SER A 435 -4.07 -11.26 -40.43
CA SER A 435 -3.95 -10.71 -41.79
C SER A 435 -4.64 -11.60 -42.81
N VAL A 436 -5.96 -11.62 -42.75
CA VAL A 436 -6.75 -11.84 -43.96
C VAL A 436 -7.76 -10.70 -44.01
N ASP A 437 -7.34 -9.60 -44.64
CA ASP A 437 -8.25 -8.52 -45.03
C ASP A 437 -9.21 -9.09 -46.09
N VAL A 438 -10.44 -9.40 -45.67
CA VAL A 438 -11.54 -9.59 -46.60
C VAL A 438 -11.93 -8.19 -47.09
N VAL A 439 -11.35 -7.79 -48.22
CA VAL A 439 -11.74 -6.58 -48.95
C VAL A 439 -13.16 -6.77 -49.47
N LEU A 440 -14.15 -6.26 -48.73
CA LEU A 440 -15.47 -6.01 -49.29
C LEU A 440 -15.37 -4.75 -50.14
N SER A 441 -15.43 -4.92 -51.46
CA SER A 441 -15.45 -3.82 -52.42
C SER A 441 -16.69 -2.94 -52.18
N PRO A 442 -16.58 -1.61 -52.21
CA PRO A 442 -17.75 -0.73 -52.14
C PRO A 442 -18.57 -0.90 -53.42
N LEU A 443 -19.88 -1.14 -53.28
CA LEU A 443 -20.82 -0.93 -54.38
C LEU A 443 -20.83 0.55 -54.73
N ASP A 444 -20.34 0.86 -55.93
CA ASP A 444 -20.37 2.18 -56.55
C ASP A 444 -21.79 2.75 -56.55
N LEU A 445 -21.96 3.86 -55.86
CA LEU A 445 -23.11 4.74 -55.98
C LEU A 445 -22.62 6.13 -56.34
N THR A 446 -22.24 6.32 -57.62
CA THR A 446 -22.35 7.63 -58.26
C THR A 446 -22.97 7.51 -59.66
N LYS A 447 -24.16 8.11 -59.73
CA LYS A 447 -24.94 8.54 -60.90
C LYS A 447 -24.08 9.16 -62.01
N SER A 448 -24.44 8.98 -63.28
CA SER A 448 -25.20 9.99 -64.04
C SER A 448 -25.24 9.73 -65.57
N VAL A 449 -26.45 9.89 -66.12
CA VAL A 449 -26.76 10.56 -67.40
C VAL A 449 -26.15 9.99 -68.70
N SER A 450 -26.97 9.24 -69.44
CA SER A 450 -27.42 9.57 -70.81
C SER A 450 -28.72 8.83 -71.07
#